data_AF-A0A5J5EP90-F1
#
_entry.id   AF-A0A5J5EP90-F1
#
_cell.length_a   1.000
_cell.length_b   1.000
_cell.length_c   1.000
_cell.angle_alpha   90.00
_cell.angle_beta   90.00
_cell.angle_gamma   90.00
#
_symmetry.space_group_name_H-M   'P 1'
#
loop_
_entity.id
_entity.type
_entity.pdbx_description
1 polymer ?
#
loop_
_entity_poly.entity_id
_entity_poly.type
_entity_poly.pdbx_seq_one_letter_code
_entity_poly.pdbx_strand_id
1 'polypeptide(L)'
;MSTASAAPADVPMWKHKLLTMAAFYKDCHHEGNMDKFFEVYPAAQSLQAQVLALSDPSSPPEAMSVAEAPEPSGLPADTTEALKKVGGGMITEHQEGSDEMKGLTDQLKQDPKPNKDSWKDKINKKREELKKKSAQIIDEKTDSAIAVIEKLPESQRDTAADFWGNIASGFLKFWDTIWTWLQNVWQAVVQWFSEMWEKIKQGFQEVGKAFVSAWNWLKSLF
;
A
#
# COMPACT_ATOMS: atom_id res chain seq x y z
N MET A 1 -50.22 -2.27 -20.35
CA MET A 1 -49.05 -1.41 -20.09
C MET A 1 -47.96 -2.30 -19.54
N SER A 2 -47.01 -2.73 -20.37
CA SER A 2 -45.87 -3.53 -19.92
C SER A 2 -44.80 -2.60 -19.38
N THR A 3 -44.47 -2.74 -18.10
CA THR A 3 -43.26 -2.18 -17.50
C THR A 3 -42.06 -2.95 -18.05
N ALA A 4 -41.26 -2.31 -18.89
CA ALA A 4 -39.96 -2.85 -19.29
C ALA A 4 -39.06 -2.90 -18.06
N SER A 5 -38.69 -4.11 -17.64
CA SER A 5 -37.59 -4.32 -16.70
C SER A 5 -36.31 -3.83 -17.38
N ALA A 6 -35.68 -2.78 -16.85
CA ALA A 6 -34.34 -2.41 -17.26
C ALA A 6 -33.41 -3.59 -16.99
N ALA A 7 -32.65 -4.01 -17.99
CA ALA A 7 -31.54 -4.94 -17.80
C ALA A 7 -30.54 -4.30 -16.81
N PRO A 8 -29.84 -5.09 -15.96
CA PRO A 8 -28.77 -4.54 -15.13
C PRO A 8 -27.74 -3.90 -16.07
N ALA A 9 -27.44 -2.61 -15.84
CA ALA A 9 -26.45 -1.90 -16.64
C ALA A 9 -25.11 -2.63 -16.51
N ASP A 10 -24.53 -3.04 -17.64
CA ASP A 10 -23.21 -3.64 -17.67
C ASP A 10 -22.20 -2.70 -17.00
N VAL A 11 -21.38 -3.23 -16.09
CA VAL A 11 -20.37 -2.44 -15.38
C VAL A 11 -19.37 -1.89 -16.41
N PRO A 12 -19.12 -0.57 -16.47
CA PRO A 12 -18.19 0.01 -17.42
C PRO A 12 -16.76 -0.56 -17.27
N MET A 13 -16.04 -0.70 -18.39
CA MET A 13 -14.70 -1.30 -18.41
C MET A 13 -13.69 -0.64 -17.47
N TRP A 14 -13.68 0.70 -17.39
CA TRP A 14 -12.82 1.43 -16.46
C TRP A 14 -13.05 1.01 -15.00
N LYS A 15 -14.31 0.79 -14.61
CA LYS A 15 -14.69 0.37 -13.25
C LYS A 15 -14.32 -1.08 -13.01
N HIS A 16 -14.56 -1.94 -14.00
CA HIS A 16 -14.15 -3.34 -13.94
C HIS A 16 -12.64 -3.48 -13.74
N LYS A 17 -11.82 -2.69 -14.44
CA LYS A 17 -10.36 -2.68 -14.28
C LYS A 17 -9.93 -2.44 -12.84
N LEU A 18 -10.53 -1.45 -12.17
CA LEU A 18 -10.19 -1.08 -10.79
C LEU A 18 -10.63 -2.16 -9.78
N LEU A 19 -11.86 -2.65 -9.92
CA LEU A 19 -12.38 -3.71 -9.05
C LEU A 19 -11.56 -5.00 -9.19
N THR A 20 -11.19 -5.37 -10.42
CA THR A 20 -10.35 -6.55 -10.67
C THR A 20 -8.96 -6.40 -10.07
N MET A 21 -8.36 -5.21 -10.13
CA MET A 21 -7.07 -4.95 -9.47
C MET A 21 -7.16 -5.15 -7.96
N ALA A 22 -8.17 -4.57 -7.29
CA ALA A 22 -8.34 -4.71 -5.84
C ALA A 22 -8.61 -6.17 -5.43
N ALA A 23 -9.49 -6.86 -6.16
CA ALA A 23 -9.77 -8.27 -5.92
C ALA A 23 -8.53 -9.15 -6.13
N PHE A 24 -7.78 -8.93 -7.21
CA PHE A 24 -6.57 -9.70 -7.49
C PHE A 24 -5.46 -9.45 -6.46
N TYR A 25 -5.31 -8.20 -6.00
CA TYR A 25 -4.41 -7.89 -4.88
C TYR A 25 -4.77 -8.72 -3.65
N LYS A 26 -6.06 -8.75 -3.28
CA LYS A 26 -6.56 -9.48 -2.11
C LYS A 26 -6.30 -10.98 -2.22
N ASP A 27 -6.51 -11.56 -3.40
CA ASP A 27 -6.25 -12.98 -3.66
C ASP A 27 -4.74 -13.29 -3.57
N CYS A 28 -3.89 -12.53 -4.26
CA CYS A 28 -2.43 -12.66 -4.19
C CYS A 28 -1.91 -12.49 -2.77
N HIS A 29 -2.45 -11.53 -2.03
CA HIS A 29 -2.08 -11.26 -0.65
C HIS A 29 -2.53 -12.41 0.27
N HIS A 30 -3.72 -12.97 0.07
CA HIS A 30 -4.19 -14.16 0.78
C HIS A 30 -3.27 -15.37 0.54
N GLU A 31 -2.93 -15.63 -0.73
CA GLU A 31 -2.02 -16.69 -1.18
C GLU A 31 -0.56 -16.46 -0.73
N GLY A 32 -0.19 -15.23 -0.36
CA GLY A 32 1.19 -14.86 -0.04
C GLY A 32 2.10 -14.80 -1.27
N ASN A 33 1.53 -14.60 -2.46
CA ASN A 33 2.23 -14.53 -3.74
C ASN A 33 1.95 -13.20 -4.44
N MET A 34 2.65 -12.16 -3.98
CA MET A 34 2.55 -10.81 -4.53
C MET A 34 3.30 -10.64 -5.86
N ASP A 35 4.25 -11.51 -6.20
CA ASP A 35 4.93 -11.49 -7.50
C ASP A 35 3.93 -11.68 -8.65
N LYS A 36 2.99 -12.61 -8.49
CA LYS A 36 1.86 -12.83 -9.41
C LYS A 36 1.01 -11.56 -9.63
N PHE A 37 0.85 -10.73 -8.60
CA PHE A 37 0.16 -9.45 -8.75
C PHE A 37 0.95 -8.47 -9.63
N PHE A 38 2.25 -8.35 -9.39
CA PHE A 38 3.11 -7.40 -10.11
C PHE A 38 3.47 -7.82 -11.53
N GLU A 39 3.33 -9.10 -11.87
CA GLU A 39 3.37 -9.57 -13.26
C GLU A 39 2.21 -9.00 -14.10
N VAL A 40 1.04 -8.81 -13.50
CA VAL A 40 -0.16 -8.28 -14.16
C VAL A 40 -0.25 -6.75 -14.02
N TYR A 41 0.12 -6.22 -12.85
CA TYR A 41 0.07 -4.80 -12.53
C TYR A 41 1.48 -4.30 -12.16
N PRO A 42 2.37 -4.09 -13.15
CA PRO A 42 3.70 -3.60 -12.89
C PRO A 42 3.64 -2.21 -12.24
N ALA A 43 4.48 -1.99 -11.23
CA ALA A 43 4.63 -0.67 -10.63
C ALA A 43 5.27 0.30 -11.63
N ALA A 44 4.99 1.59 -11.46
CA ALA A 44 5.73 2.64 -12.16
C ALA A 44 7.24 2.49 -11.88
N GLN A 45 8.07 2.54 -12.92
CA GLN A 45 9.52 2.36 -12.82
C GLN A 45 10.18 3.30 -11.79
N SER A 46 9.64 4.51 -11.61
CA SER A 46 10.14 5.50 -10.65
C SER A 46 10.03 5.04 -9.19
N LEU A 47 8.98 4.29 -8.83
CA LEU A 47 8.86 3.65 -7.51
C LEU A 47 9.70 2.39 -7.41
N GLN A 48 9.86 1.63 -8.49
CA GLN A 48 10.68 0.42 -8.48
C GLN A 48 12.14 0.72 -8.13
N ALA A 49 12.69 1.83 -8.64
CA ALA A 49 14.03 2.30 -8.28
C ALA A 49 14.13 2.74 -6.80
N GLN A 50 13.10 3.43 -6.27
CA GLN A 50 13.04 3.86 -4.87
C GLN A 50 12.89 2.68 -3.90
N VAL A 51 12.11 1.67 -4.30
CA VAL A 51 11.91 0.42 -3.56
C VAL A 51 13.19 -0.41 -3.50
N LEU A 52 13.98 -0.46 -4.59
CA LEU A 52 15.30 -1.11 -4.59
C LEU A 52 16.29 -0.46 -3.61
N ALA A 53 16.24 0.86 -3.45
CA ALA A 53 17.08 1.57 -2.48
C ALA A 53 16.72 1.24 -1.03
N LEU A 54 15.45 0.92 -0.73
CA LEU A 54 15.02 0.48 0.60
C LEU A 54 15.51 -0.95 0.94
N SER A 55 15.83 -1.77 -0.07
CA SER A 55 16.44 -3.08 0.13
C SER A 55 17.95 -3.04 0.38
N ASP A 56 18.61 -1.89 0.21
CA ASP A 56 20.05 -1.70 0.47
C ASP A 56 20.30 -0.52 1.46
N PRO A 57 20.62 -0.80 2.74
CA PRO A 57 20.86 0.23 3.75
C PRO A 57 22.10 1.10 3.52
N SER A 58 22.91 0.82 2.48
CA SER A 58 24.09 1.60 2.12
C SER A 58 23.89 2.57 0.94
N SER A 59 22.71 2.56 0.32
CA SER A 59 22.37 3.47 -0.77
C SER A 59 22.07 4.88 -0.25
N PRO A 60 22.80 5.94 -0.69
CA PRO A 60 22.53 7.29 -0.23
C PRO A 60 21.14 7.78 -0.71
N PRO A 61 20.43 8.58 0.10
CA PRO A 61 19.13 9.16 -0.27
C PRO A 61 19.20 10.12 -1.48
N GLU A 62 20.39 10.38 -2.03
CA GLU A 62 20.65 11.41 -3.05
C GLU A 62 20.35 11.00 -4.49
N ALA A 63 19.85 9.78 -4.76
CA ALA A 63 19.45 9.37 -6.12
C ALA A 63 17.94 9.47 -6.39
N MET A 64 17.18 10.23 -5.60
CA MET A 64 15.73 10.37 -5.79
C MET A 64 15.37 11.43 -6.85
N SER A 65 15.74 11.21 -8.12
CA SER A 65 15.00 11.87 -9.20
C SER A 65 13.78 11.01 -9.51
N VAL A 66 12.62 11.40 -8.98
CA VAL A 66 11.36 10.90 -9.50
C VAL A 66 11.27 11.37 -10.95
N ALA A 67 11.31 10.45 -11.92
CA ALA A 67 10.86 10.80 -13.25
C ALA A 67 9.41 11.28 -13.09
N GLU A 68 9.15 12.56 -13.35
CA GLU A 68 7.82 13.15 -13.33
C GLU A 68 6.90 12.20 -14.11
N ALA A 69 5.90 11.65 -13.42
CA ALA A 69 4.83 11.01 -14.14
C ALA A 69 4.20 12.11 -14.98
N PRO A 70 4.03 11.94 -16.30
CA PRO A 70 3.35 12.97 -17.07
C PRO A 70 2.00 13.22 -16.41
N GLU A 71 1.72 14.50 -16.10
CA GLU A 71 0.39 14.98 -15.74
C GLU A 71 -0.62 14.24 -16.65
N PRO A 72 -1.63 13.55 -16.10
CA PRO A 72 -2.60 12.84 -16.92
C PRO A 72 -3.32 13.89 -17.77
N SER A 73 -2.87 14.02 -19.02
CA SER A 73 -3.31 15.09 -19.90
C SER A 73 -4.83 14.97 -20.09
N GLY A 74 -5.53 16.07 -19.83
CA GLY A 74 -6.99 16.13 -19.95
C GLY A 74 -7.80 15.79 -18.70
N LEU A 75 -7.17 15.54 -17.54
CA LEU A 75 -7.89 15.49 -16.26
C LEU A 75 -8.01 16.88 -15.61
N PRO A 76 -9.16 17.20 -15.00
CA PRO A 76 -9.30 18.38 -14.15
C PRO A 76 -8.38 18.34 -12.92
N ALA A 77 -7.81 19.48 -12.53
CA ALA A 77 -6.87 19.56 -11.40
C ALA A 77 -7.49 19.09 -10.07
N ASP A 78 -8.75 19.44 -9.83
CA ASP A 78 -9.51 18.99 -8.64
C ASP A 78 -9.69 17.48 -8.59
N THR A 79 -9.81 16.83 -9.75
CA THR A 79 -9.88 15.37 -9.88
C THR A 79 -8.55 14.73 -9.54
N THR A 80 -7.45 15.26 -10.09
CA THR A 80 -6.10 14.81 -9.79
C THR A 80 -5.80 14.96 -8.29
N GLU A 81 -6.17 16.08 -7.67
CA GLU A 81 -6.05 16.30 -6.22
C GLU A 81 -6.92 15.33 -5.40
N ALA A 82 -8.16 15.08 -5.82
CA ALA A 82 -9.03 14.14 -5.14
C ALA A 82 -8.45 12.71 -5.14
N LEU A 83 -7.95 12.24 -6.28
CA LEU A 83 -7.33 10.91 -6.41
C LEU A 83 -6.02 10.82 -5.61
N LYS A 84 -5.21 11.88 -5.57
CA LYS A 84 -4.06 11.96 -4.65
C LYS A 84 -4.48 11.83 -3.20
N LYS A 85 -5.55 12.52 -2.79
CA LYS A 85 -6.03 12.46 -1.40
C LYS A 85 -6.47 11.05 -1.02
N VAL A 86 -7.11 10.33 -1.95
CA VAL A 86 -7.43 8.91 -1.78
C VAL A 86 -6.15 8.08 -1.62
N GLY A 87 -5.14 8.30 -2.48
CA GLY A 87 -3.82 7.65 -2.37
C GLY A 87 -3.07 7.98 -1.07
N GLY A 88 -3.16 9.22 -0.59
CA GLY A 88 -2.58 9.65 0.68
C GLY A 88 -3.23 8.95 1.89
N GLY A 89 -4.53 8.67 1.81
CA GLY A 89 -5.22 7.84 2.80
C GLY A 89 -4.66 6.41 2.85
N MET A 90 -4.35 5.84 1.69
CA MET A 90 -3.70 4.52 1.59
C MET A 90 -2.32 4.52 2.26
N ILE A 91 -1.48 5.55 2.02
CA ILE A 91 -0.17 5.68 2.67
C ILE A 91 -0.34 5.80 4.20
N THR A 92 -1.23 6.69 4.63
CA THR A 92 -1.46 6.99 6.06
C THR A 92 -1.88 5.75 6.84
N GLU A 93 -2.87 5.01 6.33
CA GLU A 93 -3.44 3.87 7.08
C GLU A 93 -2.50 2.66 7.15
N HIS A 94 -1.61 2.49 6.15
CA HIS A 94 -0.54 1.49 6.21
C HIS A 94 0.61 1.92 7.13
N GLN A 95 0.91 3.22 7.20
CA GLN A 95 1.84 3.77 8.18
C GLN A 95 1.34 3.52 9.60
N GLU A 96 0.07 3.84 9.88
CA GLU A 96 -0.57 3.56 11.16
C GLU A 96 -0.48 2.06 11.52
N GLY A 97 -0.74 1.16 10.57
CA GLY A 97 -0.57 -0.27 10.79
C GLY A 97 0.86 -0.68 11.18
N SER A 98 1.86 -0.03 10.57
CA SER A 98 3.28 -0.25 10.90
C SER A 98 3.64 0.29 12.29
N ASP A 99 3.09 1.46 12.65
CA ASP A 99 3.26 2.08 13.96
C ASP A 99 2.57 1.27 15.08
N GLU A 100 1.38 0.71 14.81
CA GLU A 100 0.69 -0.21 15.72
C GLU A 100 1.54 -1.45 16.00
N MET A 101 2.21 -2.00 14.99
CA MET A 101 3.13 -3.13 15.16
C MET A 101 4.36 -2.74 15.96
N LYS A 102 4.97 -1.58 15.68
CA LYS A 102 6.06 -1.04 16.48
C LYS A 102 5.66 -0.93 17.95
N GLY A 103 4.48 -0.34 18.22
CA GLY A 103 3.94 -0.21 19.56
C GLY A 103 3.76 -1.55 20.27
N LEU A 104 3.26 -2.58 19.58
CA LEU A 104 3.22 -3.94 20.12
C LEU A 104 4.62 -4.44 20.48
N THR A 105 5.61 -4.30 19.59
CA THR A 105 6.98 -4.73 19.89
C THR A 105 7.56 -3.99 21.11
N ASP A 106 7.34 -2.68 21.22
CA ASP A 106 7.78 -1.87 22.37
C ASP A 106 7.16 -2.37 23.68
N GLN A 107 5.87 -2.76 23.67
CA GLN A 107 5.19 -3.34 24.82
C GLN A 107 5.77 -4.70 25.22
N LEU A 108 6.09 -5.56 24.24
CA LEU A 108 6.69 -6.86 24.50
C LEU A 108 8.08 -6.71 25.15
N LYS A 109 8.86 -5.68 24.78
CA LYS A 109 10.17 -5.40 25.42
C LYS A 109 10.06 -5.19 26.92
N GLN A 110 8.99 -4.51 27.32
CA GLN A 110 8.76 -4.05 28.68
C GLN A 110 8.09 -5.12 29.55
N ASP A 111 7.69 -6.26 28.96
CA ASP A 111 7.04 -7.35 29.68
C ASP A 111 7.99 -7.87 30.79
N PRO A 112 7.62 -7.74 32.07
CA PRO A 112 8.47 -8.18 33.19
C PRO A 112 8.61 -9.71 33.26
N LYS A 113 7.81 -10.45 32.49
CA LYS A 113 7.82 -11.92 32.43
C LYS A 113 7.84 -12.38 30.96
N PRO A 114 8.96 -12.17 30.25
CA PRO A 114 9.05 -12.50 28.83
C PRO A 114 8.73 -13.97 28.58
N ASN A 115 7.78 -14.21 27.65
CA ASN A 115 7.38 -15.55 27.25
C ASN A 115 7.31 -15.63 25.73
N LYS A 116 8.22 -16.42 25.16
CA LYS A 116 8.39 -16.55 23.71
C LYS A 116 7.12 -17.01 22.98
N ASP A 117 6.39 -17.96 23.54
CA ASP A 117 5.19 -18.51 22.90
C ASP A 117 4.05 -17.48 22.92
N SER A 118 3.83 -16.82 24.05
CA SER A 118 2.87 -15.72 24.18
C SER A 118 3.19 -14.55 23.24
N TRP A 119 4.47 -14.20 23.10
CA TRP A 119 4.90 -13.14 22.20
C TRP A 119 4.70 -13.51 20.74
N LYS A 120 5.05 -14.75 20.37
CA LYS A 120 4.78 -15.30 19.05
C LYS A 120 3.30 -15.25 18.72
N ASP A 121 2.43 -15.62 19.66
CA ASP A 121 0.98 -15.58 19.46
C ASP A 121 0.46 -14.15 19.27
N LYS A 122 0.91 -13.20 20.09
CA LYS A 122 0.54 -11.78 19.97
C LYS A 122 0.97 -11.18 18.63
N ILE A 123 2.21 -11.44 18.21
CA ILE A 123 2.76 -10.93 16.95
C ILE A 123 2.05 -11.57 15.76
N ASN A 124 1.84 -12.88 15.78
CA ASN A 124 1.12 -13.57 14.71
C ASN A 124 -0.32 -13.07 14.60
N LYS A 125 -1.01 -12.89 15.73
CA LYS A 125 -2.35 -12.32 15.73
C LYS A 125 -2.37 -10.92 15.13
N LYS A 126 -1.47 -10.05 15.57
CA LYS A 126 -1.39 -8.67 15.05
C LYS A 126 -1.03 -8.64 13.58
N ARG A 127 -0.13 -9.52 13.13
CA ARG A 127 0.20 -9.69 11.71
C ARG A 127 -1.04 -10.05 10.89
N GLU A 128 -1.81 -11.05 11.30
CA GLU A 128 -3.03 -11.43 10.56
C GLU A 128 -4.08 -10.30 10.56
N GLU A 129 -4.21 -9.56 11.67
CA GLU A 129 -5.05 -8.36 11.74
C GLU A 129 -4.60 -7.29 10.74
N LEU A 130 -3.31 -6.95 10.71
CA LEU A 130 -2.75 -5.96 9.78
C LEU A 130 -2.82 -6.42 8.33
N LYS A 131 -2.64 -7.72 8.08
CA LYS A 131 -2.78 -8.33 6.75
C LYS A 131 -4.21 -8.13 6.23
N LYS A 132 -5.20 -8.40 7.08
CA LYS A 132 -6.62 -8.17 6.75
C LYS A 132 -6.95 -6.69 6.58
N LYS A 133 -6.47 -5.84 7.49
CA LYS A 133 -6.67 -4.38 7.44
C LYS A 133 -6.10 -3.81 6.14
N SER A 134 -4.90 -4.23 5.73
CA SER A 134 -4.29 -3.82 4.46
C SER A 134 -5.19 -4.13 3.26
N ALA A 135 -5.72 -5.35 3.13
CA ALA A 135 -6.67 -5.67 2.06
C ALA A 135 -7.96 -4.83 2.10
N GLN A 136 -8.49 -4.55 3.30
CA GLN A 136 -9.66 -3.68 3.46
C GLN A 136 -9.37 -2.23 3.05
N ILE A 137 -8.20 -1.69 3.40
CA ILE A 137 -7.77 -0.36 2.99
C ILE A 137 -7.75 -0.27 1.45
N ILE A 138 -7.21 -1.28 0.77
CA ILE A 138 -7.15 -1.29 -0.71
C ILE A 138 -8.56 -1.33 -1.33
N ASP A 139 -9.45 -2.17 -0.81
CA ASP A 139 -10.86 -2.21 -1.23
C ASP A 139 -11.51 -0.82 -1.04
N GLU A 140 -11.43 -0.25 0.17
CA GLU A 140 -12.04 1.04 0.53
C GLU A 140 -11.48 2.23 -0.29
N LYS A 141 -10.17 2.26 -0.53
CA LYS A 141 -9.56 3.33 -1.33
C LYS A 141 -9.88 3.17 -2.81
N THR A 142 -10.00 1.94 -3.29
CA THR A 142 -10.47 1.69 -4.65
C THR A 142 -11.91 2.16 -4.83
N ASP A 143 -12.80 1.85 -3.89
CA ASP A 143 -14.19 2.34 -3.90
C ASP A 143 -14.26 3.88 -3.84
N SER A 144 -13.41 4.50 -3.02
CA SER A 144 -13.31 5.96 -2.95
C SER A 144 -12.84 6.58 -4.27
N ALA A 145 -11.86 5.96 -4.95
CA ALA A 145 -11.40 6.41 -6.26
C ALA A 145 -12.49 6.23 -7.33
N ILE A 146 -13.21 5.11 -7.33
CA ILE A 146 -14.37 4.88 -8.20
C ILE A 146 -15.39 6.01 -8.00
N ALA A 147 -15.73 6.36 -6.76
CA ALA A 147 -16.70 7.41 -6.47
C ALA A 147 -16.25 8.81 -6.94
N VAL A 148 -14.94 9.06 -7.02
CA VAL A 148 -14.39 10.28 -7.66
C VAL A 148 -14.59 10.20 -9.18
N ILE A 149 -14.20 9.08 -9.80
CA ILE A 149 -14.21 8.89 -11.25
C ILE A 149 -15.64 8.87 -11.82
N GLU A 150 -16.62 8.32 -11.10
CA GLU A 150 -18.02 8.28 -11.55
C GLU A 150 -18.61 9.66 -11.85
N LYS A 151 -18.11 10.71 -11.19
CA LYS A 151 -18.57 12.09 -11.35
C LYS A 151 -18.05 12.76 -12.62
N LEU A 152 -17.07 12.15 -13.29
CA LEU A 152 -16.45 12.71 -14.49
C LEU A 152 -17.30 12.46 -15.75
N PRO A 153 -17.14 13.31 -16.78
CA PRO A 153 -17.56 12.99 -18.15
C PRO A 153 -17.00 11.64 -18.59
N GLU A 154 -17.78 10.87 -19.36
CA GLU A 154 -17.37 9.52 -19.81
C GLU A 154 -16.00 9.51 -20.50
N SER A 155 -15.69 10.54 -21.28
CA SER A 155 -14.41 10.69 -21.98
C SER A 155 -13.19 10.83 -21.08
N GLN A 156 -13.37 11.11 -19.78
CA GLN A 156 -12.28 11.29 -18.81
C GLN A 156 -12.13 10.10 -17.84
N ARG A 157 -13.11 9.19 -17.79
CA ARG A 157 -13.16 8.13 -16.77
C ARG A 157 -12.04 7.11 -16.94
N ASP A 158 -11.72 6.74 -18.18
CA ASP A 158 -10.61 5.82 -18.46
C ASP A 158 -9.26 6.44 -18.04
N THR A 159 -8.99 7.69 -18.43
CA THR A 159 -7.77 8.41 -18.05
C THR A 159 -7.64 8.53 -16.52
N ALA A 160 -8.74 8.81 -15.82
CA ALA A 160 -8.75 8.90 -14.36
C ALA A 160 -8.56 7.54 -13.68
N ALA A 161 -9.13 6.47 -14.25
CA ALA A 161 -8.93 5.10 -13.78
C ALA A 161 -7.48 4.63 -14.00
N ASP A 162 -6.87 4.97 -15.13
CA ASP A 162 -5.45 4.71 -15.40
C ASP A 162 -4.55 5.44 -14.42
N PHE A 163 -4.85 6.72 -14.17
CA PHE A 163 -4.12 7.52 -13.20
C PHE A 163 -4.21 6.94 -11.78
N TRP A 164 -5.42 6.56 -11.32
CA TRP A 164 -5.58 5.87 -10.04
C TRP A 164 -4.85 4.51 -10.02
N GLY A 165 -4.95 3.73 -11.09
CA GLY A 165 -4.26 2.44 -11.21
C GLY A 165 -2.76 2.57 -11.03
N ASN A 166 -2.14 3.64 -11.56
CA ASN A 166 -0.72 3.93 -11.38
C ASN A 166 -0.38 4.33 -9.94
N ILE A 167 -1.22 5.12 -9.27
CA ILE A 167 -1.05 5.45 -7.85
C ILE A 167 -1.10 4.16 -7.01
N ALA A 168 -2.14 3.35 -7.24
CA ALA A 168 -2.40 2.13 -6.48
C ALA A 168 -1.29 1.08 -6.68
N SER A 169 -0.98 0.71 -7.92
CA SER A 169 0.06 -0.29 -8.21
C SER A 169 1.43 0.15 -7.68
N GLY A 170 1.72 1.44 -7.82
CA GLY A 170 2.93 2.05 -7.32
C GLY A 170 3.09 1.90 -5.80
N PHE A 171 2.07 2.32 -5.05
CA PHE A 171 2.07 2.16 -3.60
C PHE A 171 2.08 0.70 -3.16
N LEU A 172 1.32 -0.18 -3.83
CA LEU A 172 1.23 -1.59 -3.48
C LEU A 172 2.58 -2.30 -3.57
N LYS A 173 3.44 -1.92 -4.53
CA LYS A 173 4.80 -2.44 -4.63
C LYS A 173 5.70 -1.95 -3.51
N PHE A 174 5.58 -0.68 -3.15
CA PHE A 174 6.23 -0.13 -1.97
C PHE A 174 5.81 -0.90 -0.71
N TRP A 175 4.51 -1.08 -0.52
CA TRP A 175 3.97 -1.75 0.67
C TRP A 175 4.38 -3.21 0.76
N ASP A 176 4.40 -3.96 -0.34
CA ASP A 176 4.88 -5.34 -0.37
C ASP A 176 6.34 -5.49 0.13
N THR A 177 7.18 -4.52 -0.20
CA THR A 177 8.57 -4.46 0.26
C THR A 177 8.64 -4.19 1.76
N ILE A 178 7.89 -3.20 2.24
CA ILE A 178 7.78 -2.89 3.67
C ILE A 178 7.22 -4.08 4.45
N TRP A 179 6.20 -4.75 3.92
CA TRP A 179 5.60 -5.92 4.53
C TRP A 179 6.59 -7.08 4.66
N THR A 180 7.34 -7.37 3.59
CA THR A 180 8.41 -8.38 3.61
C THR A 180 9.47 -8.06 4.67
N TRP A 181 9.87 -6.80 4.75
CA TRP A 181 10.82 -6.35 5.76
C TRP A 181 10.25 -6.50 7.18
N LEU A 182 8.98 -6.13 7.40
CA LEU A 182 8.29 -6.32 8.67
C LEU A 182 8.22 -7.82 9.05
N GLN A 183 8.05 -8.74 8.08
CA GLN A 183 8.11 -10.18 8.36
C GLN A 183 9.44 -10.60 8.96
N ASN A 184 10.54 -10.08 8.42
CA ASN A 184 11.88 -10.38 8.94
C ASN A 184 12.05 -9.86 10.38
N VAL A 185 11.50 -8.67 10.67
CA VAL A 185 11.49 -8.14 12.04
C VAL A 185 10.65 -9.00 12.98
N TRP A 186 9.49 -9.47 12.56
CA TRP A 186 8.66 -10.34 13.41
C TRP A 186 9.37 -11.65 13.74
N GLN A 187 10.06 -12.25 12.76
CA GLN A 187 10.88 -13.44 12.99
C GLN A 187 12.00 -13.16 14.01
N ALA A 188 12.68 -12.01 13.90
CA ALA A 188 13.68 -11.60 14.86
C ALA A 188 13.11 -11.45 16.29
N VAL A 189 11.95 -10.81 16.43
CA VAL A 189 11.28 -10.62 17.73
C VAL A 189 10.94 -11.97 18.38
N VAL A 190 10.49 -12.95 17.60
CA VAL A 190 10.17 -14.30 18.10
C VAL A 190 11.43 -15.09 18.45
N GLN A 191 12.55 -14.86 17.76
CA GLN A 191 13.76 -15.67 17.93
C GLN A 191 14.62 -15.25 19.13
N TRP A 192 14.85 -13.96 19.41
CA TRP A 192 15.49 -13.50 20.67
C TRP A 192 15.49 -11.96 20.83
N PHE A 193 15.08 -11.44 21.99
CA PHE A 193 14.68 -10.02 22.15
C PHE A 193 15.77 -9.11 22.74
N SER A 194 16.67 -9.60 23.60
CA SER A 194 17.63 -8.72 24.29
C SER A 194 18.73 -8.19 23.38
N GLU A 195 19.28 -9.00 22.49
CA GLU A 195 20.37 -8.60 21.58
C GLU A 195 19.88 -7.88 20.31
N MET A 196 18.64 -8.12 19.88
CA MET A 196 18.13 -7.60 18.61
C MET A 196 17.29 -6.32 18.74
N TRP A 197 17.08 -5.82 19.95
CA TRP A 197 16.16 -4.71 20.18
C TRP A 197 16.56 -3.42 19.45
N GLU A 198 17.83 -3.05 19.49
CA GLU A 198 18.31 -1.86 18.76
C GLU A 198 18.14 -2.04 17.25
N LYS A 199 18.30 -3.26 16.71
CA LYS A 199 18.04 -3.55 15.29
C LYS A 199 16.55 -3.42 14.95
N ILE A 200 15.66 -3.90 15.81
CA ILE A 200 14.21 -3.75 15.65
C ILE A 200 13.84 -2.26 15.63
N LYS A 201 14.36 -1.49 16.59
CA LYS A 201 14.12 -0.04 16.68
C LYS A 201 14.64 0.70 15.45
N GLN A 202 15.89 0.46 15.05
CA GLN A 202 16.47 1.03 13.83
C GLN A 202 15.61 0.69 12.63
N GLY A 203 15.19 -0.56 12.54
CA GLY A 203 14.35 -1.01 11.47
C GLY A 203 13.01 -0.25 11.34
N PHE A 204 12.29 -0.06 12.46
CA PHE A 204 11.07 0.75 12.42
C PHE A 204 11.34 2.23 12.12
N GLN A 205 12.52 2.76 12.44
CA GLN A 205 12.93 4.10 11.99
C GLN A 205 13.09 4.15 10.47
N GLU A 206 13.68 3.12 9.86
CA GLU A 206 13.81 3.03 8.40
C GLU A 206 12.43 2.88 7.74
N VAL A 207 11.51 2.11 8.30
CA VAL A 207 10.11 2.06 7.84
C VAL A 207 9.46 3.45 7.88
N GLY A 208 9.64 4.20 8.97
CA GLY A 208 9.13 5.57 9.08
C GLY A 208 9.70 6.50 7.99
N LYS A 209 11.01 6.43 7.71
CA LYS A 209 11.64 7.19 6.61
C LYS A 209 11.09 6.76 5.25
N ALA A 210 10.85 5.47 5.05
CA ALA A 210 10.29 4.94 3.81
C ALA A 210 8.89 5.50 3.54
N PHE A 211 8.06 5.67 4.57
CA PHE A 211 6.75 6.34 4.45
C PHE A 211 6.87 7.83 4.12
N VAL A 212 7.88 8.54 4.63
CA VAL A 212 8.18 9.91 4.19
C VAL A 212 8.51 9.95 2.70
N SER A 213 9.30 8.99 2.20
CA SER A 213 9.60 8.86 0.77
C SER A 213 8.36 8.56 -0.06
N ALA A 214 7.48 7.67 0.39
CA ALA A 214 6.20 7.40 -0.29
C ALA A 214 5.33 8.67 -0.40
N TRP A 215 5.29 9.47 0.66
CA TRP A 215 4.59 10.76 0.65
C TRP A 215 5.22 11.77 -0.32
N ASN A 216 6.54 11.84 -0.36
CA ASN A 216 7.27 12.71 -1.29
C ASN A 216 7.05 12.27 -2.75
N TRP A 217 7.07 10.97 -3.02
CA TRP A 217 6.71 10.42 -4.33
C TRP A 217 5.29 10.79 -4.74
N LEU A 218 4.30 10.59 -3.85
CA LEU A 218 2.91 10.93 -4.15
C LEU A 218 2.74 12.43 -4.46
N LYS A 219 3.46 13.30 -3.72
CA LYS A 219 3.48 14.74 -3.97
C LYS A 219 4.12 15.06 -5.32
N SER A 220 5.24 14.44 -5.64
CA SER A 220 6.05 14.70 -6.83
C SER A 220 5.50 14.11 -8.12
N LEU A 221 4.33 13.47 -8.11
CA LEU A 221 3.67 13.11 -9.35
C LEU A 221 3.32 14.37 -10.19
N PHE A 222 3.61 15.59 -9.69
CA PHE A 222 3.27 16.92 -10.18
C PHE A 222 4.19 18.00 -9.60
#